data_AF-A0A3G6J3D0-F1
#
_entry.id   AF-A0A3G6J3D0-F1
#
_cell.length_a   1.000
_cell.length_b   1.000
_cell.length_c   1.000
_cell.angle_alpha   90.00
_cell.angle_beta   90.00
_cell.angle_gamma   90.00
#
_symmetry.space_group_name_H-M   'P 1'
#
loop_
_entity.id
_entity.type
_entity.pdbx_description
1 polymer ?
#
loop_
_entity_poly.entity_id
_entity_poly.type
_entity_poly.pdbx_seq_one_letter_code
_entity_poly.pdbx_strand_id
1 'polypeptide(L)'
;MSQMTNHSPLPLIAATPRAGAAIPAVDFPADQLYRVAQVFCAETPASIVDHAALVAAASVCGAKLHGVPLFPTPDEAAAALAETLLKLTPLSQDNALFAKLAAAVYLRRASDFAARDTPTG
;
A
#
# COMPACT_ATOMS: atom_id res chain seq x y z
N MET A 1 32.17 -18.19 -41.77
CA MET A 1 32.37 -16.79 -41.32
C MET A 1 31.17 -16.43 -40.44
N SER A 2 31.29 -16.65 -39.14
CA SER A 2 30.25 -16.35 -38.15
C SER A 2 30.28 -14.86 -37.82
N GLN A 3 29.18 -14.13 -38.04
CA GLN A 3 29.03 -12.78 -37.50
C GLN A 3 28.09 -12.80 -36.30
N MET A 4 28.67 -12.39 -35.17
CA MET A 4 28.09 -12.28 -33.84
C MET A 4 26.95 -11.26 -33.83
N THR A 5 25.86 -11.66 -33.18
CA THR A 5 24.77 -10.81 -32.70
C THR A 5 25.31 -9.69 -31.80
N ASN A 6 25.23 -8.44 -32.25
CA ASN A 6 25.47 -7.27 -31.39
C ASN A 6 24.13 -6.78 -30.86
N HIS A 7 23.72 -7.29 -29.70
CA HIS A 7 22.54 -6.78 -28.98
C HIS A 7 23.00 -5.72 -27.99
N SER A 8 22.91 -4.45 -28.38
CA SER A 8 23.18 -3.33 -27.48
C SER A 8 22.16 -3.34 -26.32
N PRO A 9 22.59 -3.32 -25.05
CA PRO A 9 21.67 -3.12 -23.95
C PRO A 9 21.18 -1.66 -23.95
N LEU A 10 19.86 -1.47 -23.87
CA LEU A 10 19.22 -0.18 -23.69
C LEU A 10 19.79 0.53 -22.44
N PRO A 11 19.98 1.86 -22.45
CA PRO A 11 20.40 2.58 -21.25
C PRO A 11 19.27 2.54 -20.23
N LEU A 12 19.56 2.03 -19.03
CA LEU A 12 18.71 2.12 -17.86
C LEU A 12 18.60 3.60 -17.48
N ILE A 13 17.51 4.26 -17.86
CA ILE A 13 17.22 5.62 -17.42
C ILE A 13 17.03 5.56 -15.91
N ALA A 14 18.04 5.96 -15.16
CA ALA A 14 17.94 6.18 -13.72
C ALA A 14 16.96 7.32 -13.49
N ALA A 15 15.69 6.97 -13.25
CA ALA A 15 14.68 7.89 -12.77
C ALA A 15 15.16 8.41 -11.41
N THR A 16 15.80 9.57 -11.43
CA THR A 16 16.15 10.28 -10.21
C THR A 16 14.85 10.86 -9.68
N PRO A 17 14.35 10.47 -8.49
CA PRO A 17 13.18 11.12 -7.93
C PRO A 17 13.53 12.59 -7.67
N ARG A 18 12.85 13.49 -8.38
CA ARG A 18 13.01 14.94 -8.26
C ARG A 18 12.54 15.36 -6.88
N ALA A 19 13.44 15.99 -6.13
CA ALA A 19 13.21 16.51 -4.80
C ALA A 19 12.09 17.57 -4.77
N GLY A 20 10.90 17.13 -4.38
CA GLY A 20 10.00 17.83 -3.47
C GLY A 20 9.62 16.77 -2.43
N ALA A 21 9.76 17.06 -1.14
CA ALA A 21 9.67 16.05 -0.07
C ALA A 21 8.26 15.42 0.03
N ALA A 22 7.95 14.51 -0.88
CA ALA A 22 6.79 13.65 -0.78
C ALA A 22 7.11 12.61 0.31
N ILE A 23 6.28 12.59 1.35
CA ILE A 23 6.32 11.52 2.35
C ILE A 23 6.18 10.21 1.56
N PRO A 24 7.14 9.29 1.63
CA PRO A 24 7.04 8.03 0.91
C PRO A 24 5.89 7.21 1.50
N ALA A 25 5.22 6.42 0.65
CA ALA A 25 4.30 5.41 1.13
C ALA A 25 5.00 4.48 2.15
N VAL A 26 4.37 4.32 3.31
CA VAL A 26 4.86 3.43 4.38
C VAL A 26 4.27 2.04 4.22
N ASP A 27 4.92 1.04 4.79
CA ASP A 27 4.38 -0.31 4.84
C ASP A 27 3.13 -0.37 5.73
N PHE A 28 2.12 -1.15 5.29
CA PHE A 28 0.95 -1.48 6.09
C PHE A 28 0.97 -2.98 6.39
N PRO A 29 1.58 -3.42 7.50
CA PRO A 29 1.78 -4.84 7.74
C PRO A 29 0.42 -5.55 7.92
N ALA A 30 0.31 -6.76 7.37
CA ALA A 30 -0.94 -7.51 7.33
C ALA A 30 -1.58 -7.72 8.72
N ASP A 31 -0.78 -7.94 9.77
CA ASP A 31 -1.26 -8.04 11.15
C ASP A 31 -1.99 -6.76 11.60
N GLN A 32 -1.52 -5.58 11.19
CA GLN A 32 -2.17 -4.32 11.53
C GLN A 32 -3.52 -4.17 10.82
N LEU A 33 -3.59 -4.49 9.53
CA LEU A 33 -4.86 -4.47 8.80
C LEU A 33 -5.85 -5.51 9.38
N TYR A 34 -5.35 -6.69 9.78
CA TYR A 34 -6.17 -7.70 10.44
C TYR A 34 -6.71 -7.23 11.79
N ARG A 35 -5.92 -6.52 12.61
CA ARG A 35 -6.41 -5.91 13.85
C ARG A 35 -7.49 -4.86 13.59
N VAL A 36 -7.32 -4.03 12.56
CA VAL A 36 -8.37 -3.07 12.15
C VAL A 36 -9.64 -3.80 11.76
N ALA A 37 -9.54 -4.90 11.01
CA ALA A 37 -10.69 -5.73 10.64
C ALA A 37 -11.39 -6.34 11.87
N GLN A 38 -10.64 -6.82 12.85
CA GLN A 38 -11.21 -7.36 14.08
C GLN A 38 -11.97 -6.31 14.88
N VAL A 39 -11.37 -5.12 15.09
CA VAL A 39 -12.04 -4.01 15.78
C VAL A 39 -13.30 -3.58 15.01
N PHE A 40 -13.22 -3.53 13.68
CA PHE A 40 -14.37 -3.22 12.84
C PHE A 40 -15.51 -4.24 12.99
N CYS A 41 -15.20 -5.54 12.99
CA CYS A 41 -16.19 -6.60 13.15
C CYS A 41 -16.73 -6.69 14.59
N ALA A 42 -16.04 -6.15 15.59
CA ALA A 42 -16.56 -6.07 16.95
C ALA A 42 -17.70 -5.02 17.08
N GLU A 43 -17.66 -3.97 16.25
CA GLU A 43 -18.58 -2.83 16.30
C GLU A 43 -19.68 -2.90 15.21
N THR A 44 -19.65 -3.91 14.35
CA THR A 44 -20.56 -4.06 13.19
C THR A 44 -21.06 -5.50 13.06
N PRO A 45 -22.16 -5.76 12.32
CA PRO A 45 -22.60 -7.13 12.03
C PRO A 45 -21.71 -7.85 10.99
N ALA A 46 -20.62 -7.23 10.53
CA ALA A 46 -19.71 -7.83 9.59
C ALA A 46 -18.83 -8.90 10.26
N SER A 47 -18.34 -9.84 9.46
CA SER A 47 -17.38 -10.86 9.91
C SER A 47 -16.32 -11.07 8.84
N ILE A 48 -15.10 -11.38 9.26
CA ILE A 48 -13.99 -11.69 8.36
C ILE A 48 -14.28 -13.04 7.69
N VAL A 49 -14.40 -13.04 6.35
CA VAL A 49 -14.67 -14.25 5.56
C VAL A 49 -13.47 -14.66 4.70
N ASP A 50 -12.57 -13.72 4.40
CA ASP A 50 -11.36 -14.00 3.61
C ASP A 50 -10.12 -13.32 4.21
N HIS A 51 -9.26 -14.13 4.80
CA HIS A 51 -8.01 -13.68 5.41
C HIS A 51 -6.92 -13.41 4.37
N ALA A 52 -6.91 -14.16 3.26
CA ALA A 52 -5.94 -13.96 2.19
C ALA A 52 -6.17 -12.62 1.49
N ALA A 53 -7.44 -12.21 1.33
CA ALA A 53 -7.82 -10.91 0.84
C ALA A 53 -7.28 -9.76 1.70
N LEU A 54 -7.28 -9.90 3.03
CA LEU A 54 -6.69 -8.89 3.92
C LEU A 54 -5.17 -8.81 3.74
N VAL A 55 -4.47 -9.94 3.67
CA VAL A 55 -3.02 -9.97 3.45
C VAL A 55 -2.65 -9.37 2.09
N ALA A 56 -3.41 -9.70 1.04
CA ALA A 56 -3.22 -9.15 -0.29
C ALA A 56 -3.43 -7.64 -0.30
N ALA A 57 -4.50 -7.13 0.32
CA ALA A 57 -4.79 -5.71 0.42
C ALA A 57 -3.67 -4.95 1.16
N ALA A 58 -3.20 -5.47 2.30
CA ALA A 58 -2.08 -4.89 3.05
C ALA A 58 -0.79 -4.77 2.21
N SER A 59 -0.51 -5.77 1.38
CA SER A 59 0.70 -5.84 0.55
C SER A 59 0.75 -4.74 -0.53
N VAL A 60 -0.39 -4.15 -0.88
CA VAL A 60 -0.49 -3.08 -1.89
C VAL A 60 0.24 -1.82 -1.44
N CYS A 61 0.13 -1.44 -0.16
CA CYS A 61 0.71 -0.19 0.35
C CYS A 61 2.24 -0.14 0.27
N GLY A 62 2.91 -1.28 0.31
CA GLY A 62 4.38 -1.41 0.24
C GLY A 62 4.90 -1.95 -1.09
N ALA A 63 4.02 -2.13 -2.09
CA ALA A 63 4.36 -2.83 -3.32
C ALA A 63 5.44 -2.09 -4.14
N LYS A 64 6.43 -2.87 -4.61
CA LYS A 64 7.52 -2.39 -5.45
C LYS A 64 7.72 -3.33 -6.64
N LEU A 65 7.94 -2.77 -7.83
CA LEU A 65 8.36 -3.51 -9.02
C LEU A 65 9.74 -3.01 -9.43
N HIS A 66 10.69 -3.93 -9.56
CA HIS A 66 12.09 -3.60 -9.83
C HIS A 66 12.68 -2.54 -8.85
N GLY A 67 12.22 -2.57 -7.60
CA GLY A 67 12.63 -1.62 -6.56
C GLY A 67 11.93 -0.26 -6.61
N VAL A 68 11.12 0.00 -7.64
CA VAL A 68 10.34 1.24 -7.79
C VAL A 68 9.01 1.10 -7.04
N PRO A 69 8.66 2.03 -6.14
CA PRO A 69 7.34 2.06 -5.50
C PRO A 69 6.22 2.11 -6.54
N LEU A 70 5.20 1.26 -6.38
CA LEU A 70 4.01 1.30 -7.25
C LEU A 70 3.14 2.51 -6.95
N PHE A 71 3.07 2.86 -5.66
CA PHE A 71 2.31 4.00 -5.16
C PHE A 71 3.30 4.96 -4.48
N PRO A 72 3.79 5.98 -5.20
CA PRO A 72 4.80 6.90 -4.69
C PRO A 72 4.35 7.73 -3.50
N THR A 73 3.04 7.95 -3.34
CA THR A 73 2.47 8.77 -2.26
C THR A 73 1.58 7.94 -1.33
N PRO A 74 1.46 8.31 -0.04
CA PRO A 74 0.56 7.64 0.89
C PRO A 74 -0.91 7.75 0.47
N ASP A 75 -1.29 8.82 -0.24
CA ASP A 75 -2.65 8.98 -0.77
C ASP A 75 -2.95 7.95 -1.87
N GLU A 76 -2.03 7.78 -2.82
CA GLU A 76 -2.13 6.75 -3.86
C GLU A 76 -2.15 5.33 -3.27
N ALA A 77 -1.32 5.07 -2.26
CA ALA A 77 -1.30 3.78 -1.57
C ALA A 77 -2.62 3.53 -0.79
N ALA A 78 -3.18 4.55 -0.15
CA ALA A 78 -4.45 4.47 0.56
C ALA A 78 -5.63 4.20 -0.40
N ALA A 79 -5.64 4.89 -1.55
CA ALA A 79 -6.64 4.68 -2.58
C ALA A 79 -6.56 3.25 -3.13
N ALA A 80 -5.36 2.77 -3.46
CA ALA A 80 -5.15 1.43 -3.97
C ALA A 80 -5.53 0.34 -2.95
N LEU A 81 -5.25 0.57 -1.67
CA LEU A 81 -5.70 -0.28 -0.57
C LEU A 81 -7.24 -0.37 -0.53
N ALA A 82 -7.92 0.78 -0.53
CA ALA A 82 -9.39 0.83 -0.50
C ALA A 82 -10.01 0.13 -1.72
N GLU A 83 -9.48 0.38 -2.92
CA GLU A 83 -9.93 -0.30 -4.13
C GLU A 83 -9.72 -1.82 -4.06
N THR A 84 -8.60 -2.27 -3.50
CA THR A 84 -8.30 -3.70 -3.35
C THR A 84 -9.27 -4.36 -2.37
N LEU A 85 -9.57 -3.71 -1.24
CA LEU A 85 -10.56 -4.20 -0.28
C LEU A 85 -11.97 -4.26 -0.87
N LEU A 86 -12.33 -3.29 -1.71
CA LEU A 86 -13.60 -3.31 -2.44
C LEU A 86 -13.69 -4.46 -3.46
N LYS A 87 -12.59 -4.77 -4.14
CA LYS A 87 -12.53 -5.84 -5.15
C LYS A 87 -12.52 -7.24 -4.54
N LEU A 88 -11.78 -7.41 -3.44
CA LEU A 88 -11.60 -8.73 -2.81
C LEU A 88 -12.66 -9.05 -1.76
N THR A 89 -13.40 -8.04 -1.28
CA THR A 89 -14.51 -8.20 -0.33
C THR A 89 -14.18 -9.12 0.86
N PRO A 90 -13.17 -8.78 1.70
CA PRO A 90 -12.72 -9.65 2.78
C PRO A 90 -13.73 -9.87 3.90
N LEU A 91 -14.77 -9.03 4.00
CA LEU A 91 -15.82 -9.11 5.00
C LEU A 91 -17.14 -9.59 4.39
N SER A 92 -17.99 -10.18 5.23
CA SER A 92 -19.34 -10.63 4.84
C SER A 92 -20.24 -9.48 4.37
N GLN A 93 -20.03 -8.27 4.89
CA GLN A 93 -20.77 -7.05 4.54
C GLN A 93 -19.92 -5.81 4.88
N ASP A 94 -20.44 -4.62 4.58
CA ASP A 94 -19.83 -3.33 4.93
C ASP A 94 -18.40 -3.10 4.39
N ASN A 95 -17.98 -3.84 3.36
CA ASN A 95 -16.64 -3.73 2.75
C ASN A 95 -16.30 -2.30 2.29
N ALA A 96 -17.30 -1.53 1.84
CA ALA A 96 -17.08 -0.14 1.43
C ALA A 96 -16.77 0.79 2.60
N LEU A 97 -17.40 0.55 3.76
CA LEU A 97 -17.13 1.32 4.97
C LEU A 97 -15.79 0.90 5.57
N PHE A 98 -15.51 -0.40 5.60
CA PHE A 98 -14.23 -0.94 6.01
C PHE A 98 -13.06 -0.42 5.16
N ALA A 99 -13.21 -0.38 3.83
CA ALA A 99 -12.19 0.12 2.91
C ALA A 99 -11.83 1.59 3.21
N LYS A 100 -12.82 2.44 3.47
CA LYS A 100 -12.61 3.85 3.85
C LYS A 100 -11.89 3.96 5.19
N LEU A 101 -12.29 3.17 6.18
CA LEU A 101 -11.65 3.14 7.49
C LEU A 101 -10.18 2.70 7.38
N ALA A 102 -9.91 1.62 6.65
CA ALA A 102 -8.55 1.09 6.47
C ALA A 102 -7.63 2.12 5.78
N ALA A 103 -8.11 2.81 4.74
CA ALA A 103 -7.40 3.90 4.10
C ALA A 103 -7.11 5.06 5.07
N ALA A 104 -8.08 5.46 5.89
CA ALA A 104 -7.88 6.52 6.88
C ALA A 104 -6.85 6.14 7.95
N VAL A 105 -6.88 4.89 8.44
CA VAL A 105 -5.88 4.36 9.39
C VAL A 105 -4.49 4.35 8.77
N TYR A 106 -4.38 3.92 7.51
CA TYR A 106 -3.12 3.93 6.77
C TYR A 106 -2.54 5.35 6.64
N LEU A 107 -3.36 6.31 6.21
CA LEU A 107 -2.94 7.71 6.08
C LEU A 107 -2.48 8.28 7.41
N ARG A 108 -3.22 8.03 8.49
CA ARG A 108 -2.84 8.50 9.82
C ARG A 108 -1.48 7.94 10.24
N ARG A 109 -1.20 6.67 9.94
CA ARG A 109 0.09 6.03 10.20
C ARG A 109 1.20 6.66 9.37
N ALA A 110 0.97 6.94 8.09
CA ALA A 110 1.93 7.62 7.23
C ALA A 110 2.29 9.01 7.77
N SER A 111 1.29 9.77 8.24
CA SER A 111 1.49 11.08 8.86
C SER A 111 2.27 11.01 10.17
N ASP A 112 1.99 10.02 11.03
CA ASP A 112 2.74 9.79 12.28
C ASP A 112 4.22 9.48 12.00
N PHE A 113 4.46 8.61 11.01
CA PHE A 113 5.81 8.27 10.59
C PHE A 113 6.57 9.51 10.10
N ALA A 114 5.95 10.31 9.24
CA ALA A 114 6.53 11.56 8.77
C ALA A 114 6.85 12.53 9.91
N ALA A 115 5.96 12.66 10.91
CA ALA A 115 6.19 13.53 12.05
C ALA A 115 7.44 13.12 12.87
N ARG A 116 7.70 11.81 13.00
CA ARG A 116 8.85 11.25 13.73
C ARG A 116 10.19 11.44 13.02
N ASP A 117 10.19 11.53 11.70
CA ASP A 117 11.40 11.77 10.90
C ASP A 117 11.76 13.25 10.75
N THR A 118 10.88 14.17 11.18
CA THR A 118 11.22 15.60 11.26
C THR A 118 12.16 15.83 12.43
N PRO A 119 13.44 16.24 12.20
CA PRO A 119 14.32 16.59 13.31
C PRO A 119 13.76 17.85 13.98
N THR A 120 13.24 17.70 15.19
CA THR A 120 13.01 18.82 16.09
C THR A 120 14.37 19.44 16.39
N GLY A 121 14.65 20.59 15.77
CA GLY A 121 15.84 21.39 16.07
C GLY A 121 15.83 21.95 17.49
#